data_AF-A0A6N3DHH6-F1
#
_entry.id   AF-A0A6N3DHH6-F1
#
_cell.length_a   1.000
_cell.length_b   1.000
_cell.length_c   1.000
_cell.angle_alpha   90.00
_cell.angle_beta   90.00
_cell.angle_gamma   90.00
#
_symmetry.space_group_name_H-M   'P 1'
#
loop_
_entity.id
_entity.type
_entity.pdbx_description
1 polymer ?
#
loop_
_entity_poly.entity_id
_entity_poly.type
_entity_poly.pdbx_seq_one_letter_code
_entity_poly.pdbx_strand_id
1 'polypeptide(L)'
;MSKISTSDFEKIMHFNINDNACIEINFCVDASEVYTSCWLGKLISEEKKEVYWFGLTADGSEAYDFDSVRQLLETKVFNGKSLKEIWELITIISIDGCDVEDRISYYSGEQTVESSRARSSHQGDRKPSTV
;
A
#
# COMPACT_ATOMS: atom_id res chain seq x y z
N MET A 1 -10.15 13.94 -6.33
CA MET A 1 -9.34 12.79 -5.91
C MET A 1 -10.23 11.57 -5.94
N SER A 2 -9.79 10.50 -6.59
CA SER A 2 -10.48 9.23 -6.68
C SER A 2 -10.44 8.55 -5.31
N LYS A 3 -11.62 8.27 -4.74
CA LYS A 3 -11.72 7.46 -3.52
C LYS A 3 -11.59 6.00 -3.92
N ILE A 4 -10.67 5.29 -3.27
CA ILE A 4 -10.56 3.84 -3.48
C ILE A 4 -11.70 3.14 -2.76
N SER A 5 -12.20 2.05 -3.33
CA SER A 5 -13.20 1.23 -2.64
C SER A 5 -12.56 0.46 -1.49
N THR A 6 -13.36 0.09 -0.48
CA THR A 6 -12.90 -0.83 0.58
C THR A 6 -12.44 -2.17 0.00
N SER A 7 -13.05 -2.62 -1.11
CA SER A 7 -12.66 -3.85 -1.78
C SER A 7 -11.26 -3.75 -2.41
N ASP A 8 -10.94 -2.62 -3.06
CA ASP A 8 -9.61 -2.42 -3.63
C ASP A 8 -8.56 -2.27 -2.52
N PHE A 9 -8.90 -1.60 -1.43
CA PHE A 9 -8.05 -1.56 -0.23
C PHE A 9 -7.75 -2.97 0.31
N GLU A 10 -8.78 -3.81 0.47
CA GLU A 10 -8.60 -5.19 0.93
C GLU A 10 -7.72 -5.99 -0.03
N LYS A 11 -7.86 -5.82 -1.35
CA LYS A 11 -6.95 -6.45 -2.34
C LYS A 11 -5.50 -6.03 -2.12
N ILE A 12 -5.25 -4.74 -1.88
CA ILE A 12 -3.89 -4.23 -1.62
C ILE A 12 -3.35 -4.86 -0.33
N MET A 13 -4.12 -4.86 0.76
CA MET A 13 -3.70 -5.43 2.04
C MET A 13 -3.47 -6.95 1.98
N HIS A 14 -4.22 -7.66 1.13
CA HIS A 14 -4.04 -9.10 0.88
C HIS A 14 -3.00 -9.43 -0.20
N PHE A 15 -2.36 -8.43 -0.82
CA PHE A 15 -1.34 -8.69 -1.82
C PHE A 15 -0.12 -9.36 -1.20
N ASN A 16 0.35 -10.45 -1.80
CA ASN A 16 1.52 -11.19 -1.30
C ASN A 16 2.79 -10.36 -1.50
N ILE A 17 3.45 -10.01 -0.40
CA ILE A 17 4.74 -9.31 -0.39
C ILE A 17 5.85 -10.28 0.01
N ASN A 18 7.07 -9.99 -0.44
CA ASN A 18 8.26 -10.73 0.01
C ASN A 18 8.84 -10.11 1.29
N ASP A 19 9.78 -10.83 1.92
CA ASP A 19 10.39 -10.45 3.20
C ASP A 19 11.11 -9.09 3.23
N ASN A 20 11.39 -8.49 2.06
CA ASN A 20 12.08 -7.21 1.93
C ASN A 20 11.17 -6.10 1.38
N ALA A 21 9.87 -6.35 1.29
CA ALA A 21 8.89 -5.41 0.79
C ALA A 21 7.98 -4.90 1.91
N CYS A 22 7.52 -3.66 1.77
CA CYS A 22 6.51 -3.04 2.59
C CYS A 22 5.46 -2.45 1.64
N ILE A 23 4.20 -2.40 2.09
CA ILE A 23 3.16 -1.58 1.49
C ILE A 23 2.96 -0.39 2.44
N GLU A 24 3.05 0.82 1.91
CA GLU A 24 2.84 2.05 2.69
C GLU A 24 1.75 2.90 2.05
N ILE A 25 0.75 3.30 2.81
CA ILE A 25 -0.36 4.14 2.34
C ILE A 25 -0.39 5.40 3.18
N ASN A 26 -0.20 6.55 2.51
CA ASN A 26 -0.42 7.86 3.11
C ASN A 26 -1.87 8.27 2.88
N PHE A 27 -2.53 8.75 3.93
CA PHE A 27 -3.91 9.18 3.86
C PHE A 27 -4.18 10.32 4.84
N CYS A 28 -5.31 11.00 4.66
CA CYS A 28 -5.85 11.92 5.64
C CYS A 28 -7.34 11.62 5.89
N VAL A 29 -7.85 12.14 7.00
CA VAL A 29 -9.28 12.16 7.31
C VAL A 29 -9.81 13.55 6.96
N ASP A 30 -10.76 13.59 6.03
CA ASP A 30 -11.40 14.82 5.56
C ASP A 30 -11.94 15.64 6.75
N ALA A 31 -11.64 16.96 6.73
CA ALA A 31 -12.01 17.92 7.77
C ALA A 31 -11.48 17.61 9.20
N SER A 32 -10.52 16.69 9.36
CA SER A 32 -9.81 16.50 10.62
C SER A 32 -8.59 17.41 10.72
N GLU A 33 -8.41 18.10 11.84
CA GLU A 33 -7.19 18.84 12.16
C GLU A 33 -6.09 17.94 12.76
N VAL A 34 -6.46 16.74 13.22
CA VAL A 34 -5.54 15.79 13.87
C VAL A 34 -4.96 14.84 12.82
N TYR A 35 -5.83 14.20 12.05
CA TYR A 35 -5.45 13.13 11.12
C TYR A 35 -5.21 13.68 9.71
N THR A 36 -4.26 14.62 9.61
CA THR A 36 -3.96 15.35 8.35
C THR A 36 -2.93 14.66 7.48
N SER A 37 -2.09 13.78 8.04
CA SER A 37 -1.11 12.98 7.33
C SER A 37 -0.82 11.71 8.14
N CYS A 38 -1.67 10.72 7.97
CA CYS A 38 -1.55 9.42 8.60
C CYS A 38 -0.91 8.41 7.65
N TRP A 39 -0.36 7.37 8.23
CA TRP A 39 0.22 6.25 7.52
C TRP A 39 -0.41 4.96 7.98
N LEU A 40 -0.55 4.03 7.05
CA LEU A 40 -0.87 2.64 7.35
C LEU A 40 -0.09 1.76 6.40
N GLY A 41 0.04 0.49 6.74
CA GLY A 41 0.74 -0.41 5.84
C GLY A 41 0.74 -1.87 6.26
N LYS A 42 1.56 -2.62 5.53
CA LYS A 42 1.85 -4.03 5.80
C LYS A 42 3.31 -4.32 5.52
N LEU A 43 3.94 -5.10 6.39
CA LEU A 43 5.29 -5.63 6.20
C LEU A 43 5.39 -7.08 6.69
N ILE A 44 6.48 -7.77 6.34
CA ILE A 44 6.84 -9.06 6.92
C ILE A 44 7.82 -8.82 8.07
N SER A 45 7.46 -9.27 9.27
CA SER A 45 8.32 -9.15 10.46
C SER A 45 9.52 -10.09 10.39
N GLU A 46 10.46 -9.92 11.32
CA GLU A 46 11.61 -10.83 11.46
C GLU A 46 11.19 -12.30 11.69
N GLU A 47 10.04 -12.51 12.33
CA GLU A 47 9.44 -13.82 12.55
C GLU A 47 8.70 -14.40 11.32
N LYS A 48 8.83 -13.75 10.15
CA LYS A 48 8.16 -14.15 8.90
C LYS A 48 6.63 -14.14 8.99
N LYS A 49 6.08 -13.19 9.75
CA LYS A 49 4.63 -12.97 9.87
C LYS A 49 4.25 -11.64 9.22
N GLU A 50 3.08 -11.59 8.60
CA GLU A 50 2.50 -10.32 8.17
C GLU A 50 2.11 -9.50 9.40
N VAL A 51 2.54 -8.24 9.42
CA VAL A 51 2.13 -7.24 10.40
C VAL A 51 1.49 -6.09 9.66
N TYR A 52 0.33 -5.68 10.14
CA TYR A 52 -0.44 -4.55 9.63
C TYR A 52 -0.34 -3.42 10.64
N TRP A 53 -0.21 -2.18 10.20
CA TRP A 53 0.10 -1.10 11.13
C TRP A 53 -0.58 0.23 10.78
N PHE A 54 -0.71 1.09 11.80
CA PHE A 54 -1.06 2.51 11.70
C PHE A 54 0.05 3.36 12.31
N GLY A 55 0.26 4.54 11.73
CA GLY A 55 0.91 5.69 12.36
C GLY A 55 0.03 6.91 12.15
N LEU A 56 -0.78 7.26 13.14
CA LEU A 56 -1.84 8.28 13.00
C LEU A 56 -1.36 9.70 13.26
N THR A 57 -0.28 9.86 14.04
CA THR A 57 0.32 11.14 14.38
C THR A 57 1.78 11.20 13.94
N ALA A 58 2.26 12.39 13.59
CA ALA A 58 3.64 12.59 13.16
C ALA A 58 4.69 12.32 14.26
N ASP A 59 4.30 12.40 15.53
CA ASP A 59 5.17 12.11 16.68
C ASP A 59 5.20 10.62 17.05
N GLY A 60 4.42 9.78 16.36
CA GLY A 60 4.35 8.34 16.60
C GLY A 60 3.67 7.94 17.91
N SER A 61 3.05 8.88 18.64
CA SER A 61 2.33 8.57 19.87
C SER A 61 1.10 7.67 19.63
N GLU A 62 0.56 7.69 18.42
CA GLU A 62 -0.55 6.84 17.97
C GLU A 62 -0.09 5.87 16.88
N ALA A 63 0.80 4.95 17.25
CA ALA A 63 1.22 3.81 16.44
C ALA A 63 0.60 2.51 16.96
N TYR A 64 0.09 1.68 16.04
CA TYR A 64 -0.59 0.44 16.37
C TYR A 64 -0.20 -0.66 15.39
N ASP A 65 0.03 -1.87 15.91
CA ASP A 65 0.29 -3.07 15.12
C ASP A 65 -0.84 -4.09 15.28
N PHE A 66 -1.12 -4.83 14.22
CA PHE A 66 -2.18 -5.82 14.14
C PHE A 66 -1.72 -7.07 13.38
N ASP A 67 -2.34 -8.21 13.74
CA ASP A 67 -2.05 -9.51 13.15
C ASP A 67 -2.95 -9.83 11.94
N SER A 68 -3.90 -8.95 11.61
CA SER A 68 -4.84 -9.18 10.49
C SER A 68 -5.44 -7.90 9.92
N VAL A 69 -5.81 -7.96 8.63
CA VAL A 69 -6.61 -6.91 7.95
C VAL A 69 -7.90 -6.59 8.70
N ARG A 70 -8.56 -7.62 9.27
CA ARG A 70 -9.79 -7.42 10.05
C ARG A 70 -9.54 -6.52 11.27
N GLN A 71 -8.47 -6.77 12.03
CA GLN A 71 -8.13 -5.92 13.17
C GLN A 71 -7.79 -4.49 12.72
N LEU A 72 -7.02 -4.33 11.64
CA LEU A 72 -6.72 -3.01 11.05
C LEU A 72 -8.00 -2.24 10.70
N LEU A 73 -9.00 -2.92 10.12
CA LEU A 73 -10.27 -2.30 9.68
C LEU A 73 -11.25 -2.01 10.81
N GLU A 74 -11.35 -2.89 11.81
CA GLU A 74 -12.41 -2.87 12.82
C GLU A 74 -11.98 -2.29 14.18
N THR A 75 -10.67 -2.11 14.43
CA THR A 75 -10.20 -1.54 15.70
C THR A 75 -10.48 -0.03 15.76
N LYS A 76 -10.96 0.43 16.90
CA LYS A 76 -11.43 1.81 17.12
C LYS A 76 -10.30 2.75 17.55
N VAL A 77 -9.47 3.15 16.59
CA VAL A 77 -8.31 4.04 16.84
C VAL A 77 -8.56 5.51 16.46
N PHE A 78 -9.62 5.82 15.72
CA PHE A 78 -9.94 7.20 15.28
C PHE A 78 -11.00 7.81 16.19
N ASN A 79 -10.60 8.33 17.35
CA ASN A 79 -11.51 8.93 18.35
C ASN A 79 -12.70 8.01 18.69
N GLY A 80 -12.44 6.70 18.88
CA GLY A 80 -13.46 5.71 19.18
C GLY A 80 -14.22 5.14 17.97
N LYS A 81 -13.79 5.47 16.74
CA LYS A 81 -14.26 4.85 15.49
C LYS A 81 -13.15 4.04 14.83
N SER A 82 -13.56 3.06 14.04
CA SER A 82 -12.68 2.22 13.24
C SER A 82 -12.45 2.77 11.83
N LEU A 83 -11.40 2.31 11.14
CA LEU A 83 -11.12 2.70 9.75
C LEU A 83 -12.32 2.42 8.83
N LYS A 84 -12.99 1.28 9.04
CA LYS A 84 -14.20 0.91 8.31
C LYS A 84 -15.36 1.88 8.53
N GLU A 85 -15.56 2.36 9.75
CA GLU A 85 -16.62 3.32 10.08
C GLU A 85 -16.37 4.71 9.50
N ILE A 86 -15.11 5.08 9.28
CA ILE A 86 -14.73 6.40 8.75
C ILE A 86 -14.30 6.36 7.29
N TRP A 87 -14.43 5.23 6.59
CA TRP A 87 -13.90 5.04 5.24
C TRP A 87 -14.30 6.14 4.26
N GLU A 88 -15.57 6.55 4.31
CA GLU A 88 -16.12 7.63 3.47
C GLU A 88 -15.49 9.01 3.75
N LEU A 89 -14.73 9.16 4.83
CA LEU A 89 -13.97 10.37 5.18
C LEU A 89 -12.49 10.22 4.88
N ILE A 90 -12.04 9.05 4.40
CA ILE A 90 -10.63 8.82 4.08
C ILE A 90 -10.34 9.34 2.67
N THR A 91 -9.29 10.14 2.56
CA THR A 91 -8.65 10.48 1.30
C THR A 91 -7.26 9.84 1.29
N ILE A 92 -7.03 8.89 0.38
CA ILE A 92 -5.71 8.34 0.15
C ILE A 92 -4.91 9.30 -0.73
N ILE A 93 -3.70 9.60 -0.30
CA ILE A 93 -2.80 10.55 -0.93
C ILE A 93 -1.78 9.80 -1.81
N SER A 94 -1.21 8.71 -1.31
CA SER A 94 -0.24 7.90 -2.08
C SER A 94 -0.18 6.47 -1.58
N ILE A 95 0.25 5.56 -2.45
CA ILE A 95 0.58 4.18 -2.12
C ILE A 95 2.03 3.92 -2.54
N ASP A 96 2.89 3.44 -1.65
CA ASP A 96 4.34 3.26 -1.84
C ASP A 96 5.03 4.51 -2.42
N GLY A 97 4.58 5.69 -1.99
CA GLY A 97 5.06 6.98 -2.51
C GLY A 97 4.71 7.27 -3.97
N CYS A 98 3.79 6.51 -4.56
CA CYS A 98 3.32 6.67 -5.94
C CYS A 98 1.85 7.12 -5.99
N ASP A 99 1.43 7.55 -7.17
CA ASP A 99 0.03 7.86 -7.46
C ASP A 99 -0.87 6.65 -7.20
N VAL A 100 -2.05 6.94 -6.65
CA VAL A 100 -2.99 5.94 -6.14
C VAL A 100 -3.48 5.02 -7.26
N GLU A 101 -3.84 5.57 -8.41
CA GLU A 101 -4.41 4.81 -9.54
C GLU A 101 -3.40 3.82 -10.13
N ASP A 102 -2.16 4.26 -10.36
CA ASP A 102 -1.08 3.41 -10.87
C ASP A 102 -0.83 2.19 -9.95
N ARG A 103 -0.87 2.42 -8.64
CA ARG A 103 -0.67 1.36 -7.65
C ARG A 103 -1.86 0.42 -7.53
N ILE A 104 -3.09 0.91 -7.61
CA ILE A 104 -4.27 0.03 -7.64
C ILE A 104 -4.19 -0.94 -8.81
N SER A 105 -3.82 -0.48 -10.01
CA SER A 105 -3.66 -1.36 -11.17
C SER A 105 -2.60 -2.44 -10.94
N TYR A 106 -1.47 -2.07 -10.32
CA TYR A 106 -0.42 -3.02 -9.95
C TYR A 106 -0.93 -4.11 -9.00
N TYR A 107 -1.59 -3.74 -7.89
CA TYR A 107 -2.05 -4.70 -6.89
C TYR A 107 -3.28 -5.51 -7.31
N SER A 108 -4.10 -4.96 -8.21
CA SER A 108 -5.28 -5.66 -8.74
C SER A 108 -4.92 -6.73 -9.77
N GLY A 109 -3.65 -6.84 -10.17
CA GLY A 109 -3.20 -7.78 -11.20
C GLY A 109 -3.64 -7.37 -12.61
N GLU A 110 -4.13 -6.14 -12.79
CA GLU A 110 -4.46 -5.54 -14.07
C GLU A 110 -3.17 -5.06 -14.74
N GLN A 111 -2.28 -5.99 -15.07
CA GLN A 111 -1.15 -5.66 -15.94
C GLN A 111 -1.66 -5.50 -17.37
N THR A 112 -1.81 -4.25 -17.82
CA THR A 112 -1.78 -3.96 -19.25
C THR A 112 -0.42 -4.38 -19.79
N VAL A 113 -0.47 -5.14 -20.88
CA VAL A 113 0.62 -5.97 -21.42
C VAL A 113 1.76 -5.16 -22.06
N GLU A 114 1.91 -3.86 -21.78
CA GLU A 114 2.82 -2.99 -22.53
C GLU A 114 4.25 -2.93 -22.00
N SER A 115 4.52 -3.27 -20.73
CA SER A 115 5.88 -3.13 -20.16
C SER A 115 6.84 -4.29 -20.49
N SER A 116 6.34 -5.40 -21.06
CA SER A 116 7.18 -6.54 -21.46
C SER A 116 7.93 -6.33 -22.78
N ARG A 117 7.63 -5.27 -23.54
CA ARG A 117 8.31 -4.96 -24.82
C ARG A 117 9.59 -4.15 -24.69
N ALA A 118 9.85 -3.49 -23.55
CA ALA A 118 11.01 -2.59 -23.42
C ALA A 118 12.30 -3.28 -22.95
N ARG A 119 12.27 -4.55 -22.51
CA ARG A 119 13.46 -5.25 -21.95
C ARG A 119 14.13 -6.26 -22.88
N SER A 120 13.72 -6.38 -24.16
CA SER A 120 14.27 -7.37 -25.09
C SER A 120 15.22 -6.82 -26.17
N SER A 121 15.63 -5.54 -26.12
CA SER A 121 16.54 -4.95 -27.10
C SER A 121 17.92 -4.64 -26.52
N HIS A 122 18.58 -5.62 -25.89
CA HIS A 122 20.04 -5.56 -25.63
C HIS A 122 20.63 -6.99 -25.60
N GLN A 123 20.43 -7.76 -26.68
CA GLN A 123 21.26 -8.93 -26.94
C GLN A 123 22.30 -8.53 -27.99
N GLY A 124 23.52 -8.29 -27.51
CA GLY A 124 24.64 -7.83 -28.32
C GLY A 124 25.03 -8.85 -29.39
N ASP A 125 25.14 -8.37 -30.62
CA ASP A 125 25.78 -9.06 -31.73
C ASP A 125 27.25 -9.37 -31.38
N ARG A 126 27.56 -10.62 -31.05
CA ARG A 126 28.91 -11.17 -31.21
C ARG A 126 28.97 -11.93 -32.52
N LYS A 127 29.60 -11.33 -33.53
CA LYS A 127 30.08 -12.06 -34.70
C LYS A 127 31.19 -13.04 -34.29
N PRO A 128 31.22 -14.28 -34.80
CA PRO A 128 32.36 -15.16 -34.61
C PRO A 128 33.50 -14.74 -35.53
N SER A 129 34.68 -14.49 -34.96
CA SER A 129 35.93 -14.35 -35.72
C SER A 129 36.36 -15.71 -36.27
N THR A 130 36.58 -15.77 -37.57
CA THR A 130 37.27 -16.88 -38.25
C THR A 130 38.74 -16.52 -38.38
N VAL A 131 39.62 -17.34 -37.81
CA VAL A 131 40.99 -17.60 -38.31
C VAL A 131 41.27 -19.07 -38.06
#